data_AF-B9DI05-F1
#
_entry.id   AF-B9DI05-F1
#
_cell.length_a   1.000
_cell.length_b   1.000
_cell.length_c   1.000
_cell.angle_alpha   90.00
_cell.angle_beta   90.00
_cell.angle_gamma   90.00
#
_symmetry.space_group_name_H-M   'P 1'
#
loop_
_entity.id
_entity.type
_entity.pdbx_description
1 polymer ?
#
loop_
_entity_poly.entity_id
_entity_poly.type
_entity_poly.pdbx_seq_one_letter_code
_entity_poly.pdbx_strand_id
1 'polypeptide(L)'
;YEGPRNAEALAEYVNKEGGTNVKLAAVPQNVVVLTPDNFDEIVLDQNKDVLVEFYAPWCGHCKSLAPTYEKVATVFKQEEGVVIANLDADAHKALGEKYGVSGFPTLKFFPKDNKAGHDYDGGRDLDDFVSFINEKSGTSRDSKGQLTSKAGIVESLDALVKELVAASEDEKKAVLSRIEEEASTLKGSTTRYGKLYLKLAKSYIEKGSDYASKETERLGRVLGKSISPVKADELTLKRNILTTFVASS
;
A
#
# COMPACT_ATOMS: atom_id res chain seq x y z
N TYR A 1 -11.16 20.96 34.28
CA TYR A 1 -10.82 21.48 32.94
C TYR A 1 -12.07 22.02 32.26
N GLU A 2 -12.09 23.31 31.92
CA GLU A 2 -13.23 23.97 31.28
C GLU A 2 -12.94 24.40 29.82
N GLY A 3 -11.79 23.98 29.27
CA GLY A 3 -11.39 24.33 27.91
C GLY A 3 -12.01 23.43 26.83
N PRO A 4 -11.64 23.67 25.55
CA PRO A 4 -12.09 22.88 24.41
C PRO A 4 -11.82 21.38 24.58
N ARG A 5 -12.77 20.52 24.20
CA ARG A 5 -12.63 19.05 24.26
C ARG A 5 -11.85 18.51 23.04
N ASN A 6 -10.64 19.00 22.83
CA ASN A 6 -9.71 18.49 21.81
C ASN A 6 -8.40 18.02 22.45
N ALA A 7 -7.62 17.24 21.70
CA ALA A 7 -6.41 16.61 22.22
C ALA A 7 -5.38 17.67 22.66
N GLU A 8 -5.24 18.74 21.87
CA GLU A 8 -4.32 19.86 22.08
C GLU A 8 -4.58 20.53 23.42
N ALA A 9 -5.81 20.99 23.64
CA ALA A 9 -6.16 21.75 24.81
C ALA A 9 -6.24 20.87 26.07
N LEU A 10 -6.51 19.56 25.92
CA LEU A 10 -6.38 18.59 27.01
C LEU A 10 -4.91 18.33 27.37
N ALA A 11 -4.02 18.16 26.37
CA ALA A 11 -2.59 17.97 26.61
C ALA A 11 -1.96 19.19 27.25
N GLU A 12 -2.31 20.40 26.81
CA GLU A 12 -1.90 21.66 27.45
C GLU A 12 -2.34 21.72 28.91
N TYR A 13 -3.59 21.37 29.21
CA TYR A 13 -4.10 21.34 30.58
C TYR A 13 -3.35 20.33 31.45
N VAL A 14 -3.15 19.10 30.96
CA VAL A 14 -2.41 18.04 31.69
C VAL A 14 -0.94 18.43 31.91
N ASN A 15 -0.30 19.06 30.93
CA ASN A 15 1.06 19.58 31.07
C ASN A 15 1.14 20.67 32.16
N LYS A 16 0.19 21.60 32.13
CA LYS A 16 0.12 22.71 33.08
C LYS A 16 -0.15 22.24 34.51
N GLU A 17 -1.17 21.42 34.73
CA GLU A 17 -1.59 21.02 36.08
C GLU A 17 -0.75 19.87 36.65
N GLY A 18 -0.29 18.95 35.80
CA GLY A 18 0.46 17.76 36.21
C GLY A 18 1.97 17.96 36.26
N GLY A 19 2.50 19.12 35.87
CA GLY A 19 3.95 19.34 35.73
C GLY A 19 4.60 18.38 34.74
N THR A 20 3.83 17.90 33.76
CA THR A 20 4.29 16.96 32.74
C THR A 20 4.69 17.68 31.46
N ASN A 21 5.43 17.00 30.59
CA ASN A 21 5.80 17.51 29.27
C ASN A 21 5.35 16.53 28.18
N VAL A 22 4.06 16.19 28.21
CA VAL A 22 3.40 15.39 27.18
C VAL A 22 3.36 16.21 25.90
N LYS A 23 4.23 15.83 24.96
CA LYS A 23 4.10 16.29 23.59
C LYS A 23 3.06 15.41 22.92
N LEU A 24 1.99 16.01 22.41
CA LEU A 24 1.17 15.31 21.43
C LEU A 24 2.07 14.97 20.26
N ALA A 25 2.23 13.68 20.00
CA ALA A 25 2.79 13.28 18.73
C ALA A 25 1.86 13.84 17.66
N ALA A 26 2.37 14.75 16.83
CA ALA A 26 1.65 15.16 15.64
C ALA A 26 1.30 13.88 14.89
N VAL A 27 0.00 13.60 14.72
CA VAL A 27 -0.42 12.47 13.91
C VAL A 27 0.12 12.77 12.52
N PRO A 28 1.02 11.95 11.95
CA PRO A 28 1.52 12.20 10.61
C PRO A 28 0.32 12.30 9.70
N GLN A 29 0.22 13.41 8.95
CA GLN A 29 -0.86 13.67 8.01
C GLN A 29 -0.41 13.09 6.65
N ASN A 30 -0.84 11.87 6.36
CA ASN A 30 -0.58 11.19 5.08
C ASN A 30 -1.78 11.31 4.15
N VAL A 31 -2.96 11.74 4.66
CA VAL A 31 -4.10 12.08 3.81
C VAL A 31 -3.77 13.34 3.01
N VAL A 32 -3.91 13.24 1.69
CA VAL A 32 -3.69 14.35 0.78
C VAL A 32 -4.90 15.28 0.80
N VAL A 33 -4.70 16.55 1.14
CA VAL A 33 -5.77 17.55 1.11
C VAL A 33 -5.93 18.08 -0.31
N LEU A 34 -7.11 17.84 -0.87
CA LEU A 34 -7.48 18.34 -2.18
C LEU A 34 -8.06 19.74 -2.07
N THR A 35 -7.77 20.53 -3.09
CA THR A 35 -8.34 21.84 -3.37
C THR A 35 -8.73 21.88 -4.85
N PRO A 36 -9.51 22.87 -5.30
CA PRO A 36 -9.80 23.03 -6.72
C PRO A 36 -8.56 23.10 -7.62
N ASP A 37 -7.44 23.60 -7.09
CA ASP A 37 -6.22 23.80 -7.86
C ASP A 37 -5.43 22.51 -8.10
N ASN A 38 -5.54 21.52 -7.19
CA ASN A 38 -4.78 20.26 -7.28
C ASN A 38 -5.65 19.03 -7.56
N PHE A 39 -6.98 19.16 -7.52
CA PHE A 39 -7.91 18.03 -7.63
C PHE A 39 -7.67 17.25 -8.93
N ASP A 40 -7.67 17.93 -10.07
CA ASP A 40 -7.57 17.27 -11.37
C ASP A 40 -6.18 16.62 -11.56
N GLU A 41 -5.10 17.28 -11.10
CA GLU A 41 -3.74 16.72 -11.17
C GLU A 41 -3.63 15.39 -10.40
N ILE A 42 -4.19 15.33 -9.19
CA ILE A 42 -4.05 14.17 -8.31
C ILE A 42 -5.07 13.08 -8.66
N VAL A 43 -6.34 13.44 -8.75
CA VAL A 43 -7.45 12.48 -8.88
C VAL A 43 -7.50 11.89 -10.28
N LEU A 44 -7.21 12.70 -11.31
CA LEU A 44 -7.30 12.28 -12.71
C LEU A 44 -5.98 11.69 -13.26
N ASP A 45 -4.91 11.61 -12.46
CA ASP A 45 -3.66 10.92 -12.85
C ASP A 45 -3.94 9.43 -13.14
N GLN A 46 -3.77 9.04 -14.41
CA GLN A 46 -3.98 7.67 -14.90
C GLN A 46 -3.01 6.64 -14.30
N ASN A 47 -1.99 7.09 -13.56
CA ASN A 47 -1.05 6.22 -12.85
C ASN A 47 -1.38 6.04 -11.37
N LYS A 48 -2.47 6.63 -10.87
CA LYS A 48 -2.89 6.56 -9.46
C LYS A 48 -4.28 5.95 -9.31
N ASP A 49 -4.46 5.12 -8.31
CA ASP A 49 -5.75 4.74 -7.75
C ASP A 49 -6.02 5.69 -6.57
N VAL A 50 -7.11 6.47 -6.62
CA VAL A 50 -7.35 7.54 -5.63
C VAL A 50 -8.66 7.30 -4.89
N LEU A 51 -8.60 7.20 -3.57
CA LEU A 51 -9.78 7.21 -2.71
C LEU A 51 -9.95 8.62 -2.14
N VAL A 52 -11.12 9.23 -2.35
CA VAL A 52 -11.42 10.60 -1.91
C VAL A 52 -12.56 10.60 -0.90
N GLU A 53 -12.32 11.16 0.28
CA GLU A 53 -13.36 11.56 1.24
C GLU A 53 -13.83 12.98 0.94
N PHE A 54 -15.08 13.13 0.50
CA PHE A 54 -15.77 14.42 0.47
C PHE A 54 -16.40 14.66 1.84
N TYR A 55 -15.91 15.67 2.55
CA TYR A 55 -16.29 15.94 3.94
C TYR A 55 -16.76 17.39 4.14
N ALA A 56 -17.25 17.67 5.35
CA ALA A 56 -17.46 19.02 5.85
C ALA A 56 -16.92 19.16 7.29
N PRO A 57 -16.29 20.29 7.68
CA PRO A 57 -15.63 20.44 8.98
C PRO A 57 -16.55 20.34 10.20
N TRP A 58 -17.85 20.60 10.02
CA TRP A 58 -18.85 20.51 11.07
C TRP A 58 -19.45 19.11 11.22
N CYS A 59 -19.25 18.20 10.26
CA CYS A 59 -19.91 16.90 10.26
C CYS A 59 -19.28 15.94 11.29
N GLY A 60 -20.08 15.49 12.26
CA GLY A 60 -19.65 14.56 13.31
C GLY A 60 -19.17 13.20 12.78
N HIS A 61 -19.81 12.67 11.73
CA HIS A 61 -19.40 11.41 11.11
C HIS A 61 -18.03 11.52 10.40
N CYS A 62 -17.73 12.68 9.77
CA CYS A 62 -16.42 12.93 9.16
C CYS A 62 -15.34 12.97 10.25
N LYS A 63 -15.60 13.69 11.35
CA LYS A 63 -14.69 13.75 12.51
C LYS A 63 -14.42 12.37 13.11
N SER A 64 -15.43 11.51 13.13
CA SER A 64 -15.28 10.12 13.61
C SER A 64 -14.49 9.24 12.65
N LEU A 65 -14.55 9.49 11.34
CA LEU A 65 -13.85 8.73 10.32
C LEU A 65 -12.38 9.13 10.20
N ALA A 66 -12.07 10.41 10.36
CA ALA A 66 -10.74 10.98 10.14
C ALA A 66 -9.57 10.19 10.79
N PRO A 67 -9.64 9.70 12.05
CA PRO A 67 -8.56 8.92 12.64
C PRO A 67 -8.32 7.56 11.95
N THR A 68 -9.39 6.93 11.46
CA THR A 68 -9.28 5.69 10.69
C THR A 68 -8.74 5.98 9.30
N TYR A 69 -9.23 7.04 8.65
CA TYR A 69 -8.82 7.43 7.31
C TYR A 69 -7.31 7.79 7.25
N GLU A 70 -6.79 8.42 8.29
CA GLU A 70 -5.35 8.69 8.43
C GLU A 70 -4.51 7.40 8.59
N LYS A 71 -5.04 6.38 9.29
CA LYS A 71 -4.38 5.07 9.36
C LYS A 71 -4.35 4.40 7.98
N VAL A 72 -5.43 4.51 7.20
CA VAL A 72 -5.48 4.00 5.83
C VAL A 72 -4.40 4.67 4.97
N ALA A 73 -4.31 6.00 5.00
CA ALA A 73 -3.26 6.73 4.31
C ALA A 73 -1.85 6.29 4.75
N THR A 74 -1.66 6.05 6.06
CA THR A 74 -0.40 5.54 6.61
C THR A 74 -0.04 4.14 6.10
N VAL A 75 -1.02 3.23 5.98
CA VAL A 75 -0.83 1.87 5.46
C VAL A 75 -0.29 1.90 4.02
N PHE A 76 -0.86 2.77 3.19
CA PHE A 76 -0.57 2.83 1.75
C PHE A 76 0.46 3.86 1.34
N LYS A 77 1.07 4.61 2.27
CA LYS A 77 2.05 5.67 1.95
C LYS A 77 3.28 5.23 1.13
N GLN A 78 3.59 3.94 1.13
CA GLN A 78 4.69 3.36 0.33
C GLN A 78 4.24 2.82 -1.03
N GLU A 79 2.93 2.79 -1.29
CA GLU A 79 2.38 2.42 -2.60
C GLU A 79 2.25 3.68 -3.46
N GLU A 80 3.28 3.96 -4.27
CA GLU A 80 3.31 5.14 -5.15
C GLU A 80 2.10 5.24 -6.09
N GLY A 81 1.45 4.12 -6.40
CA GLY A 81 0.26 4.07 -7.25
C GLY A 81 -1.06 4.30 -6.52
N VAL A 82 -1.07 4.56 -5.22
CA VAL A 82 -2.28 4.72 -4.39
C VAL A 82 -2.26 6.07 -3.69
N VAL A 83 -3.38 6.78 -3.69
CA VAL A 83 -3.55 8.05 -2.97
C VAL A 83 -4.81 8.01 -2.13
N ILE A 84 -4.68 8.38 -0.85
CA ILE A 84 -5.79 8.57 0.07
C ILE A 84 -5.93 10.08 0.30
N ALA A 85 -7.07 10.64 -0.06
CA ALA A 85 -7.25 12.08 -0.16
C ALA A 85 -8.59 12.53 0.42
N ASN A 86 -8.69 13.80 0.79
CA ASN A 86 -9.94 14.39 1.24
C ASN A 86 -10.20 15.75 0.58
N LEU A 87 -11.46 16.16 0.49
CA LEU A 87 -11.88 17.45 -0.04
C LEU A 87 -12.99 18.02 0.85
N ASP A 88 -12.83 19.25 1.31
CA ASP A 88 -13.90 20.01 1.94
C ASP A 88 -14.93 20.42 0.88
N ALA A 89 -15.99 19.63 0.73
CA ALA A 89 -17.04 19.86 -0.24
C ALA A 89 -18.09 20.87 0.24
N ASP A 90 -18.05 21.31 1.50
CA ASP A 90 -18.85 22.44 1.97
C ASP A 90 -18.21 23.77 1.54
N ALA A 91 -16.87 23.84 1.59
CA ALA A 91 -16.10 24.97 1.05
C ALA A 91 -16.04 24.95 -0.49
N HIS A 92 -16.00 23.77 -1.11
CA HIS A 92 -15.85 23.58 -2.56
C HIS A 92 -17.07 22.91 -3.20
N LYS A 93 -18.26 23.52 -3.02
CA LYS A 93 -19.56 22.96 -3.43
C LYS A 93 -19.63 22.53 -4.90
N ALA A 94 -19.04 23.30 -5.82
CA ALA A 94 -19.04 22.97 -7.25
C ALA A 94 -18.37 21.62 -7.55
N LEU A 95 -17.29 21.27 -6.83
CA LEU A 95 -16.66 19.94 -6.96
C LEU A 95 -17.51 18.85 -6.31
N GLY A 96 -18.12 19.12 -5.15
CA GLY A 96 -19.07 18.21 -4.53
C GLY A 96 -20.24 17.88 -5.47
N GLU A 97 -20.86 18.90 -6.05
CA GLU A 97 -21.96 18.79 -7.03
C GLU A 97 -21.53 18.04 -8.29
N LYS A 98 -20.36 18.36 -8.86
CA LYS A 98 -19.78 17.67 -10.05
C LYS A 98 -19.73 16.15 -9.85
N TYR A 99 -19.40 15.71 -8.65
CA TYR A 99 -19.31 14.28 -8.32
C TYR A 99 -20.56 13.74 -7.62
N GLY A 100 -21.65 14.50 -7.52
CA GLY A 100 -22.92 14.02 -6.96
C GLY A 100 -22.90 13.80 -5.45
N VAL A 101 -22.13 14.61 -4.70
CA VAL A 101 -22.10 14.57 -3.23
C VAL A 101 -23.35 15.24 -2.67
N SER A 102 -24.24 14.46 -2.06
CA SER A 102 -25.48 14.93 -1.45
C SER A 102 -25.49 14.87 0.09
N GLY A 103 -24.41 14.39 0.70
CA GLY A 103 -24.28 14.22 2.14
C GLY A 103 -22.83 13.93 2.54
N PHE A 104 -22.55 13.89 3.84
CA PHE A 104 -21.18 13.74 4.35
C PHE A 104 -21.05 12.64 5.43
N PRO A 105 -19.92 11.91 5.48
CA PRO A 105 -18.92 11.84 4.41
C PRO A 105 -19.43 10.98 3.24
N THR A 106 -19.06 11.38 2.03
CA THR A 106 -19.19 10.56 0.82
C THR A 106 -17.80 10.15 0.38
N LEU A 107 -17.60 8.85 0.16
CA LEU A 107 -16.33 8.28 -0.28
C LEU A 107 -16.45 7.87 -1.74
N LYS A 108 -15.49 8.26 -2.57
CA LYS A 108 -15.44 7.86 -3.98
C LYS A 108 -14.07 7.34 -4.35
N PHE A 109 -14.04 6.33 -5.19
CA PHE A 109 -12.82 5.71 -5.69
C PHE A 109 -12.64 6.00 -7.18
N PHE A 110 -11.45 6.46 -7.55
CA PHE A 110 -11.03 6.87 -8.88
C PHE A 110 -9.88 5.97 -9.36
N PRO A 111 -10.19 4.77 -9.90
CA PRO A 111 -9.16 3.86 -10.37
C PRO A 111 -8.42 4.39 -11.58
N LYS A 112 -7.23 3.85 -11.85
CA LYS A 112 -6.36 4.22 -12.99
C LYS A 112 -7.07 4.18 -14.35
N ASP A 113 -7.95 3.19 -14.52
CA ASP A 113 -8.66 2.91 -15.78
C ASP A 113 -10.03 3.61 -15.89
N ASN A 114 -10.54 4.19 -14.81
CA ASN A 114 -11.81 4.93 -14.81
C ASN A 114 -11.78 6.16 -13.89
N LYS A 115 -11.47 7.31 -14.49
CA LYS A 115 -11.40 8.61 -13.82
C LYS A 115 -12.72 9.36 -13.66
N ALA A 116 -13.83 8.78 -14.12
CA ALA A 116 -15.15 9.27 -13.69
C ALA A 116 -15.40 8.96 -12.19
N GLY A 117 -14.71 7.93 -11.68
CA GLY A 117 -14.86 7.44 -10.32
C GLY A 117 -16.19 6.74 -10.09
N HIS A 118 -16.31 6.09 -8.94
CA HIS A 118 -17.54 5.48 -8.45
C HIS A 118 -17.62 5.57 -6.93
N ASP A 119 -18.80 5.36 -6.37
CA ASP A 119 -18.99 5.35 -4.92
C ASP A 119 -18.24 4.19 -4.26
N TYR A 120 -17.69 4.47 -3.09
CA TYR A 120 -17.19 3.44 -2.18
C TYR A 120 -18.30 3.08 -1.19
N ASP A 121 -18.83 1.87 -1.34
CA ASP A 121 -19.92 1.33 -0.51
C ASP A 121 -19.45 0.31 0.54
N GLY A 122 -18.13 0.13 0.68
CA GLY A 122 -17.55 -0.76 1.67
C GLY A 122 -17.70 -0.24 3.12
N GLY A 123 -17.37 -1.08 4.09
CA GLY A 123 -17.33 -0.67 5.48
C GLY A 123 -16.22 0.36 5.76
N ARG A 124 -16.33 1.07 6.88
CA ARG A 124 -15.50 2.24 7.18
C ARG A 124 -14.49 1.99 8.30
N ASP A 125 -14.26 0.73 8.63
CA ASP A 125 -13.14 0.35 9.48
C ASP A 125 -11.84 0.20 8.67
N LEU A 126 -10.72 0.08 9.38
CA LEU A 126 -9.40 0.03 8.76
C LEU A 126 -9.23 -1.20 7.84
N ASP A 127 -9.72 -2.36 8.26
CA ASP A 127 -9.50 -3.62 7.56
C ASP A 127 -10.34 -3.68 6.28
N ASP A 128 -11.55 -3.10 6.28
CA ASP A 128 -12.37 -2.95 5.09
C ASP A 128 -11.68 -2.09 4.01
N PHE A 129 -11.16 -0.91 4.40
CA PHE A 129 -10.43 -0.05 3.47
C PHE A 129 -9.15 -0.73 2.94
N VAL A 130 -8.39 -1.38 3.82
CA VAL A 130 -7.17 -2.10 3.45
C VAL A 130 -7.49 -3.19 2.43
N SER A 131 -8.55 -3.96 2.69
CA SER A 131 -8.98 -5.04 1.81
C SER A 131 -9.41 -4.50 0.44
N PHE A 132 -10.24 -3.45 0.42
CA PHE A 132 -10.69 -2.81 -0.81
C PHE A 132 -9.53 -2.26 -1.63
N ILE A 133 -8.62 -1.50 -1.02
CA ILE A 133 -7.50 -0.87 -1.74
C ILE A 133 -6.53 -1.94 -2.26
N ASN A 134 -6.24 -2.99 -1.47
CA ASN A 134 -5.44 -4.13 -1.94
C ASN A 134 -6.06 -4.79 -3.17
N GLU A 135 -7.37 -5.05 -3.14
CA GLU A 135 -8.09 -5.67 -4.26
C GLU A 135 -8.07 -4.78 -5.50
N LYS A 136 -8.46 -3.50 -5.36
CA LYS A 136 -8.63 -2.59 -6.50
C LYS A 136 -7.32 -2.07 -7.07
N SER A 137 -6.26 -1.99 -6.26
CA SER A 137 -4.98 -1.40 -6.67
C SER A 137 -3.89 -2.45 -6.92
N GLY A 138 -4.18 -3.74 -6.73
CA GLY A 138 -3.21 -4.82 -6.87
C GLY A 138 -2.06 -4.74 -5.86
N THR A 139 -2.34 -4.24 -4.65
CA THR A 139 -1.38 -4.13 -3.55
C THR A 139 -1.61 -5.26 -2.53
N SER A 140 -0.74 -5.36 -1.52
CA SER A 140 -0.78 -6.49 -0.57
C SER A 140 -0.25 -6.10 0.80
N ARG A 141 -0.87 -5.09 1.41
CA ARG A 141 -0.56 -4.56 2.74
C ARG A 141 -1.44 -5.18 3.82
N ASP A 142 -0.91 -5.36 5.02
CA ASP A 142 -1.71 -5.57 6.23
C ASP A 142 -2.12 -4.23 6.87
N SER A 143 -2.95 -4.27 7.91
CA SER A 143 -3.39 -3.05 8.64
C SER A 143 -2.29 -2.33 9.41
N LYS A 144 -1.08 -2.88 9.46
CA LYS A 144 0.13 -2.22 10.00
C LYS A 144 0.98 -1.58 8.89
N GLY A 145 0.56 -1.67 7.63
CA GLY A 145 1.30 -1.15 6.48
C GLY A 145 2.44 -2.06 6.02
N GLN A 146 2.53 -3.29 6.52
CA GLN A 146 3.57 -4.25 6.13
C GLN A 146 3.11 -5.04 4.90
N LEU A 147 4.04 -5.38 4.01
CA LEU A 147 3.75 -6.28 2.90
C LEU A 147 3.45 -7.70 3.43
N THR A 148 2.35 -8.27 2.96
CA THR A 148 1.95 -9.65 3.26
C THR A 148 2.74 -10.66 2.42
N SER A 149 2.55 -11.96 2.67
CA SER A 149 3.17 -13.04 1.89
C SER A 149 2.75 -13.07 0.42
N LYS A 150 1.62 -12.44 0.06
CA LYS A 150 1.13 -12.35 -1.33
C LYS A 150 1.89 -11.29 -2.14
N ALA A 151 2.54 -10.33 -1.47
CA ALA A 151 3.23 -9.25 -2.15
C ALA A 151 4.38 -9.76 -3.02
N GLY A 152 4.39 -9.34 -4.28
CA GLY A 152 5.43 -9.70 -5.25
C GLY A 152 5.24 -11.05 -5.93
N ILE A 153 4.22 -11.83 -5.55
CA ILE A 153 3.93 -13.13 -6.15
C ILE A 153 3.22 -12.95 -7.49
N VAL A 154 3.73 -13.60 -8.52
CA VAL A 154 3.13 -13.65 -9.86
C VAL A 154 2.96 -15.12 -10.22
N GLU A 155 1.72 -15.60 -10.31
CA GLU A 155 1.41 -17.03 -10.44
C GLU A 155 2.07 -17.69 -11.65
N SER A 156 2.09 -17.01 -12.81
CA SER A 156 2.74 -17.51 -14.03
C SER A 156 4.25 -17.67 -13.87
N LEU A 157 4.91 -16.70 -13.22
CA LEU A 157 6.34 -16.77 -12.92
C LEU A 157 6.65 -17.80 -11.84
N ASP A 158 5.77 -17.96 -10.84
CA ASP A 158 5.90 -19.00 -9.82
C ASP A 158 5.92 -20.38 -10.46
N ALA A 159 4.98 -20.68 -11.37
CA ALA A 159 4.94 -21.94 -12.08
C ALA A 159 6.27 -22.25 -12.81
N LEU A 160 6.85 -21.25 -13.50
CA LEU A 160 8.13 -21.38 -14.17
C LEU A 160 9.31 -21.53 -13.19
N VAL A 161 9.25 -20.90 -12.01
CA VAL A 161 10.25 -21.11 -10.96
C VAL A 161 10.21 -22.53 -10.42
N LYS A 162 9.03 -23.13 -10.24
CA LYS A 162 8.91 -24.53 -9.81
C LYS A 162 9.53 -25.47 -10.85
N GLU A 163 9.27 -25.19 -12.13
CA GLU A 163 9.91 -25.90 -13.23
C GLU A 163 11.43 -25.74 -13.21
N LEU A 164 11.94 -24.53 -12.96
CA LEU A 164 13.38 -24.25 -12.89
C LEU A 164 14.07 -25.03 -11.76
N VAL A 165 13.42 -25.16 -10.60
CA VAL A 165 13.95 -25.91 -9.45
C VAL A 165 14.00 -27.41 -9.75
N ALA A 166 12.99 -27.94 -10.45
CA ALA A 166 12.93 -29.36 -10.83
C ALA A 166 13.80 -29.72 -12.05
N ALA A 167 14.21 -28.73 -12.84
CA ALA A 167 14.98 -28.93 -14.07
C ALA A 167 16.41 -29.42 -13.81
N SER A 168 16.92 -30.26 -14.70
CA SER A 168 18.35 -30.61 -14.73
C SER A 168 19.23 -29.40 -15.08
N GLU A 169 20.53 -29.47 -14.81
CA GLU A 169 21.44 -28.34 -15.07
C GLU A 169 21.42 -27.86 -16.53
N ASP A 170 21.28 -28.79 -17.48
CA ASP A 170 21.23 -28.46 -18.91
C ASP A 170 19.91 -27.80 -19.34
N GLU A 171 18.82 -28.07 -18.62
CA GLU A 171 17.48 -27.54 -18.90
C GLU A 171 17.22 -26.17 -18.25
N LYS A 172 17.91 -25.85 -17.15
CA LYS A 172 17.71 -24.60 -16.39
C LYS A 172 17.83 -23.35 -17.25
N LYS A 173 18.73 -23.35 -18.25
CA LYS A 173 18.89 -22.21 -19.17
C LYS A 173 17.64 -21.99 -20.02
N ALA A 174 17.00 -23.06 -20.50
CA ALA A 174 15.78 -22.97 -21.29
C ALA A 174 14.60 -22.45 -20.46
N VAL A 175 14.46 -22.93 -19.22
CA VAL A 175 13.42 -22.44 -18.30
C VAL A 175 13.66 -20.97 -17.94
N LEU A 176 14.91 -20.56 -17.70
CA LEU A 176 15.26 -19.16 -17.46
C LEU A 176 14.84 -18.23 -18.61
N SER A 177 15.02 -18.66 -19.87
CA SER A 177 14.56 -17.89 -21.04
C SER A 177 13.04 -17.71 -21.05
N ARG A 178 12.27 -18.71 -20.64
CA ARG A 178 10.80 -18.58 -20.49
C ARG A 178 10.40 -17.65 -19.36
N ILE A 179 11.12 -17.67 -18.23
CA ILE A 179 10.93 -16.69 -17.15
C ILE A 179 11.18 -15.28 -17.68
N GLU A 180 12.17 -15.09 -18.55
CA GLU A 180 12.52 -13.78 -19.13
C GLU A 180 11.45 -13.29 -20.10
N GLU A 181 10.96 -14.17 -20.96
CA GLU A 181 9.84 -13.89 -21.86
C GLU A 181 8.58 -13.51 -21.07
N GLU A 182 8.16 -14.32 -20.10
CA GLU A 182 6.99 -14.04 -19.27
C GLU A 182 7.15 -12.75 -18.46
N ALA A 183 8.33 -12.52 -17.87
CA ALA A 183 8.60 -11.27 -17.14
C ALA A 183 8.53 -10.03 -18.04
N SER A 184 8.79 -10.17 -19.35
CA SER A 184 8.69 -9.08 -20.32
C SER A 184 7.25 -8.72 -20.70
N THR A 185 6.28 -9.63 -20.50
CA THR A 185 4.86 -9.37 -20.78
C THR A 185 4.19 -8.58 -19.66
N LEU A 186 4.78 -8.57 -18.46
CA LEU A 186 4.25 -7.89 -17.28
C LEU A 186 4.25 -6.37 -17.42
N LYS A 187 3.14 -5.74 -17.02
CA LYS A 187 2.90 -4.29 -17.12
C LYS A 187 2.64 -3.66 -15.75
N GLY A 188 2.91 -2.36 -15.65
CA GLY A 188 2.61 -1.59 -14.44
C GLY A 188 3.41 -2.05 -13.23
N SER A 189 2.74 -2.24 -12.09
CA SER A 189 3.38 -2.59 -10.82
C SER A 189 4.00 -4.00 -10.81
N THR A 190 3.62 -4.90 -11.72
CA THR A 190 4.16 -6.27 -11.78
C THR A 190 5.49 -6.36 -12.55
N THR A 191 5.82 -5.37 -13.39
CA THR A 191 7.09 -5.34 -14.14
C THR A 191 8.31 -5.37 -13.20
N ARG A 192 8.24 -4.68 -12.04
CA ARG A 192 9.32 -4.71 -11.03
C ARG A 192 9.47 -6.11 -10.40
N TYR A 193 8.38 -6.86 -10.26
CA TYR A 193 8.40 -8.22 -9.75
C TYR A 193 9.07 -9.15 -10.75
N GLY A 194 8.74 -9.07 -12.04
CA GLY A 194 9.39 -9.85 -13.10
C GLY A 194 10.92 -9.69 -13.11
N LYS A 195 11.42 -8.45 -12.98
CA LYS A 195 12.86 -8.17 -12.83
C LYS A 195 13.47 -8.85 -11.60
N LEU A 196 12.74 -8.89 -10.49
CA LEU A 196 13.19 -9.53 -9.25
C LEU A 196 13.20 -11.06 -9.38
N TYR A 197 12.16 -11.67 -9.98
CA TYR A 197 12.14 -13.10 -10.32
C TYR A 197 13.35 -13.48 -11.16
N LEU A 198 13.63 -12.74 -12.24
CA LEU A 198 14.79 -12.99 -13.10
C LEU A 198 16.12 -12.94 -12.35
N LYS A 199 16.29 -11.94 -11.48
CA LYS A 199 17.50 -11.80 -10.66
C LYS A 199 17.68 -12.98 -9.71
N LEU A 200 16.59 -13.44 -9.10
CA LEU A 200 16.59 -14.56 -8.16
C LEU A 200 16.83 -15.90 -8.87
N ALA A 201 16.19 -16.12 -10.02
CA ALA A 201 16.40 -17.28 -10.87
C ALA A 201 17.87 -17.40 -11.33
N LYS A 202 18.46 -16.30 -11.81
CA LYS A 202 19.90 -16.24 -12.16
C LYS A 202 20.79 -16.57 -10.97
N SER A 203 20.48 -16.00 -9.80
CA SER A 203 21.24 -16.26 -8.56
C SER A 203 21.14 -17.72 -8.10
N TYR A 204 19.98 -18.35 -8.28
CA TYR A 204 19.76 -19.76 -7.95
C TYR A 204 20.59 -20.69 -8.83
N ILE A 205 20.61 -20.44 -10.15
CA ILE A 205 21.44 -21.21 -11.09
C ILE A 205 22.93 -21.06 -10.78
N GLU A 206 23.39 -19.84 -10.49
CA GLU A 206 24.81 -19.55 -10.22
C GLU A 206 25.29 -20.12 -8.88
N LYS A 207 24.45 -20.07 -7.84
CA LYS A 207 24.85 -20.37 -6.45
C LYS A 207 24.45 -21.76 -5.97
N GLY A 208 23.63 -22.48 -6.72
CA GLY A 208 23.19 -23.83 -6.39
C GLY A 208 21.86 -23.89 -5.62
N SER A 209 21.38 -25.12 -5.42
CA SER A 209 20.05 -25.41 -4.89
C SER A 209 19.81 -24.95 -3.45
N ASP A 210 20.86 -24.83 -2.64
CA ASP A 210 20.78 -24.37 -1.26
C ASP A 210 20.71 -22.83 -1.13
N TYR A 211 20.88 -22.09 -2.23
CA TYR A 211 20.83 -20.63 -2.23
C TYR A 211 19.50 -20.10 -1.69
N ALA A 212 18.38 -20.65 -2.17
CA ALA A 212 17.05 -20.14 -1.85
C ALA A 212 16.72 -20.30 -0.37
N SER A 213 17.04 -21.44 0.23
CA SER A 213 16.80 -21.69 1.65
C SER A 213 17.69 -20.80 2.54
N LYS A 214 19.00 -20.77 2.28
CA LYS A 214 19.96 -19.94 3.02
C LYS A 214 19.62 -18.45 2.94
N GLU A 215 19.24 -17.96 1.76
CA GLU A 215 18.88 -16.55 1.59
C GLU A 215 17.54 -16.23 2.25
N THR A 216 16.56 -17.11 2.19
CA THR A 216 15.27 -16.94 2.89
C THR A 216 15.47 -16.81 4.40
N GLU A 217 16.29 -17.68 5.01
CA GLU A 217 16.63 -17.62 6.43
C GLU A 217 17.40 -16.33 6.79
N ARG A 218 18.35 -15.92 5.95
CA ARG A 218 19.09 -14.68 6.14
C ARG A 218 18.16 -13.47 6.11
N LEU A 219 17.25 -13.41 5.14
CA LEU A 219 16.26 -12.34 5.01
C LEU A 219 15.32 -12.32 6.22
N GLY A 220 14.85 -13.47 6.70
CA GLY A 220 14.04 -13.56 7.93
C GLY A 220 14.76 -12.95 9.14
N ARG A 221 16.04 -13.28 9.34
CA ARG A 221 16.86 -12.70 10.42
C ARG A 221 17.06 -11.19 10.30
N VAL A 222 17.16 -10.65 9.08
CA VAL A 222 17.31 -9.21 8.85
C VAL A 222 15.98 -8.48 9.07
N LEU A 223 14.86 -9.05 8.61
CA LEU A 223 13.52 -8.51 8.82
C LEU A 223 13.11 -8.47 10.30
N GLY A 224 13.68 -9.33 11.14
CA GLY A 224 13.51 -9.28 12.59
C GLY A 224 14.29 -8.16 13.30
N LYS A 225 15.11 -7.40 12.59
CA LYS A 225 15.87 -6.25 13.14
C LYS A 225 15.16 -4.93 12.83
N SER A 226 15.56 -3.87 13.54
CA SER A 226 15.14 -2.52 13.19
C SER A 226 15.78 -2.10 11.86
N ILE A 227 14.95 -1.89 10.84
CA ILE A 227 15.32 -1.45 9.49
C ILE A 227 14.29 -0.43 8.99
N SER A 228 14.65 0.36 7.97
CA SER A 228 13.70 1.32 7.39
C SER A 228 12.52 0.60 6.71
N PRO A 229 11.32 1.20 6.68
CA PRO A 229 10.15 0.59 6.03
C PRO A 229 10.39 0.24 4.56
N VAL A 230 11.02 1.13 3.81
CA VAL A 230 11.40 0.89 2.40
C VAL A 230 12.30 -0.33 2.28
N LYS A 231 13.27 -0.48 3.19
CA LYS A 231 14.14 -1.65 3.18
C LYS A 231 13.40 -2.91 3.57
N ALA A 232 12.48 -2.84 4.52
CA ALA A 232 11.64 -3.96 4.91
C ALA A 232 10.79 -4.45 3.72
N ASP A 233 10.21 -3.54 2.94
CA ASP A 233 9.43 -3.88 1.75
C ASP A 233 10.29 -4.60 0.70
N GLU A 234 11.46 -4.06 0.35
CA GLU A 234 12.39 -4.69 -0.59
C GLU A 234 12.78 -6.12 -0.17
N LEU A 235 13.13 -6.31 1.11
CA LEU A 235 13.55 -7.60 1.64
C LEU A 235 12.37 -8.57 1.75
N THR A 236 11.16 -8.08 2.02
CA THR A 236 9.95 -8.88 2.10
C THR A 236 9.55 -9.39 0.72
N LEU A 237 9.53 -8.53 -0.31
CA LEU A 237 9.30 -8.93 -1.71
C LEU A 237 10.29 -10.02 -2.14
N LYS A 238 11.58 -9.80 -1.87
CA LYS A 238 12.63 -10.78 -2.19
C LYS A 238 12.39 -12.11 -1.47
N ARG A 239 12.06 -12.06 -0.17
CA ARG A 239 11.81 -13.25 0.64
C ARG A 239 10.59 -14.01 0.14
N ASN A 240 9.49 -13.33 -0.13
CA ASN A 240 8.25 -13.95 -0.61
C ASN A 240 8.50 -14.74 -1.90
N ILE A 241 9.13 -14.12 -2.90
CA ILE A 241 9.45 -14.81 -4.17
C ILE A 241 10.38 -15.99 -3.94
N LEU A 242 11.39 -15.85 -3.06
CA LEU A 242 12.30 -16.96 -2.73
C LEU A 242 11.61 -18.15 -2.07
N THR A 243 10.49 -17.96 -1.38
CA THR A 243 9.76 -19.10 -0.79
C THR A 243 9.23 -20.08 -1.84
N THR A 244 8.92 -19.61 -3.06
CA THR A 244 8.52 -20.48 -4.19
C THR A 244 9.65 -21.42 -4.60
N PHE A 245 10.90 -20.96 -4.54
CA PHE A 245 12.07 -21.78 -4.86
C PHE A 245 12.27 -22.88 -3.80
N VAL A 246 12.03 -22.55 -2.53
CA VAL A 246 12.19 -23.50 -1.40
C VAL A 246 11.09 -24.54 -1.36
N ALA A 247 9.83 -24.13 -1.56
CA ALA A 247 8.67 -25.03 -1.48
C ALA A 247 8.65 -26.12 -2.58
N SER A 248 9.51 -25.98 -3.59
CA SER A 248 9.62 -26.89 -4.74
C SER A 248 10.91 -27.72 -4.72
N SER A 249 11.75 -27.52 -3.70
CA SER A 249 13.02 -28.24 -3.48
C SER A 249 12.82 -29.49 -2.62
#